data_AF-A0A1X0RZ14-F1
#
_entry.id   AF-A0A1X0RZ14-F1
#
_cell.length_a   1.000
_cell.length_b   1.000
_cell.length_c   1.000
_cell.angle_alpha   90.00
_cell.angle_beta   90.00
_cell.angle_gamma   90.00
#
_symmetry.space_group_name_H-M   'P 1'
#
loop_
_entity.id
_entity.type
_entity.pdbx_description
1 polymer ?
#
loop_
_entity_poly.entity_id
_entity_poly.type
_entity_poly.pdbx_seq_one_letter_code
_entity_poly.pdbx_strand_id
1 'polypeptide(L)'
;MTEILKAYLASCTKKVRLCVIDYAGWSTNPEDIKKTMKFMKNVKEMAILHPTEIEVLTRHDLKNKSVLKKFNCRKGTVHRSK
;
A
#
# COMPACT_ATOMS: atom_id res chain seq x y z
N MET A 1 0.19 -9.41 1.83
CA MET A 1 1.36 -9.37 0.91
C MET A 1 2.05 -10.72 0.95
N THR A 2 2.12 -11.42 -0.17
CA THR A 2 2.75 -12.74 -0.27
C THR A 2 4.26 -12.65 -0.06
N GLU A 3 4.84 -13.63 0.64
CA GLU A 3 6.28 -13.67 0.98
C GLU A 3 7.19 -13.63 -0.28
N ILE A 4 6.69 -14.16 -1.40
CA ILE A 4 7.38 -14.13 -2.71
C ILE A 4 7.63 -12.70 -3.20
N LEU A 5 6.63 -11.82 -3.07
CA LEU A 5 6.76 -10.43 -3.51
C LEU A 5 7.79 -9.67 -2.65
N LYS A 6 7.82 -9.94 -1.35
CA LYS A 6 8.83 -9.37 -0.43
C LYS A 6 10.23 -9.83 -0.81
N ALA A 7 10.42 -11.11 -1.08
CA ALA A 7 11.72 -11.67 -1.48
C ALA A 7 12.20 -11.06 -2.81
N TYR A 8 11.30 -10.93 -3.80
CA TYR A 8 11.62 -10.29 -5.07
C TYR A 8 11.99 -8.82 -4.90
N LEU A 9 11.24 -8.06 -4.11
CA LEU A 9 11.54 -6.65 -3.88
C LEU A 9 12.80 -6.44 -3.03
N ALA A 10 13.17 -7.40 -2.18
CA ALA A 10 14.44 -7.37 -1.46
C ALA A 10 15.65 -7.60 -2.36
N SER A 11 15.55 -8.50 -3.34
CA SER A 11 16.65 -8.82 -4.26
C SER A 11 16.74 -7.88 -5.47
N CYS A 12 15.65 -7.17 -5.79
CA CYS A 12 15.58 -6.32 -6.97
C CYS A 12 16.28 -4.96 -6.76
N THR A 13 17.35 -4.71 -7.53
CA THR A 13 18.08 -3.43 -7.58
C THR A 13 17.42 -2.39 -8.49
N LYS A 14 16.50 -2.82 -9.37
CA LYS A 14 15.80 -1.92 -10.29
C LYS A 14 14.76 -1.10 -9.55
N LYS A 15 14.52 0.12 -10.04
CA LYS A 15 13.45 0.99 -9.54
C LYS A 15 12.10 0.42 -9.99
N VAL A 16 11.19 0.19 -9.04
CA VAL A 16 9.88 -0.44 -9.29
C VAL A 16 8.76 0.56 -9.00
N ARG A 17 7.72 0.53 -9.83
CA ARG A 17 6.40 1.12 -9.56
C ARG A 17 5.46 -0.02 -9.14
N LEU A 18 4.83 0.12 -7.99
CA LEU A 18 3.83 -0.84 -7.53
C LEU A 18 2.45 -0.42 -8.01
N CYS A 19 1.66 -1.37 -8.51
CA CYS A 19 0.26 -1.14 -8.84
C CYS A 19 -0.60 -1.97 -7.88
N VAL A 20 -1.55 -1.32 -7.22
CA VAL A 20 -2.45 -1.95 -6.25
C VAL A 20 -3.88 -1.72 -6.68
N ILE A 21 -4.71 -2.76 -6.61
CA ILE A 21 -6.15 -2.65 -6.84
C ILE A 21 -6.79 -2.24 -5.52
N ASP A 22 -7.20 -0.97 -5.44
CA ASP A 22 -7.72 -0.32 -4.23
C ASP A 22 -6.73 -0.35 -3.02
N TYR A 23 -6.99 0.46 -2.00
CA TYR A 23 -6.19 0.52 -0.78
C TYR A 23 -6.14 -0.83 -0.04
N ALA A 24 -7.27 -1.55 -0.03
CA ALA A 24 -7.40 -2.85 0.63
C ALA A 24 -6.55 -3.95 -0.03
N GLY A 25 -6.24 -3.83 -1.32
CA GLY A 25 -5.43 -4.81 -2.06
C GLY A 25 -3.99 -4.93 -1.58
N TRP A 26 -3.49 -3.94 -0.83
CA TRP A 26 -2.14 -3.97 -0.27
C TRP A 26 -2.12 -4.24 1.24
N SER A 27 -2.71 -3.33 2.02
CA SER A 27 -2.87 -3.46 3.47
C SER A 27 -3.92 -2.47 3.96
N THR A 28 -4.74 -2.90 4.92
CA THR A 28 -5.71 -2.03 5.58
C THR A 28 -5.14 -1.32 6.82
N ASN A 29 -3.85 -1.49 7.11
CA ASN A 29 -3.18 -0.91 8.27
C ASN A 29 -2.07 0.05 7.82
N PRO A 30 -2.19 1.36 8.14
CA PRO A 30 -1.19 2.37 7.80
C PRO A 30 0.23 2.07 8.33
N GLU A 31 0.33 1.43 9.50
CA GLU A 31 1.61 1.05 10.12
C GLU A 31 2.36 0.03 9.26
N ASP A 32 1.64 -0.93 8.68
CA ASP A 32 2.23 -2.00 7.87
C ASP A 32 2.72 -1.46 6.52
N ILE A 33 1.99 -0.49 5.93
CA ILE A 33 2.47 0.25 4.76
C ILE A 33 3.81 0.92 5.06
N LYS A 34 3.88 1.64 6.18
CA LYS A 34 5.08 2.37 6.59
C LYS A 34 6.27 1.44 6.83
N LYS A 35 6.07 0.30 7.51
CA LYS A 35 7.09 -0.73 7.71
C LYS A 35 7.57 -1.29 6.37
N THR A 36 6.64 -1.59 5.47
CA THR A 36 7.00 -2.17 4.18
C THR A 36 7.75 -1.17 3.28
N MET A 37 7.36 0.11 3.27
CA MET A 37 8.06 1.16 2.52
C MET A 37 9.47 1.45 3.04
N LYS A 38 9.78 1.11 4.31
CA LYS A 38 11.14 1.14 4.83
C LYS A 38 11.99 -0.02 4.28
N PHE A 39 11.39 -1.20 4.16
CA PHE A 39 12.05 -2.40 3.66
C PHE A 39 12.32 -2.32 2.15
N MET A 40 11.33 -1.90 1.36
CA MET A 40 11.38 -1.89 -0.09
C MET A 40 11.94 -0.57 -0.63
N LYS A 41 13.27 -0.42 -0.59
CA LYS A 41 13.92 0.84 -1.00
C LYS A 41 13.89 1.12 -2.50
N ASN A 42 13.62 0.11 -3.30
CA ASN A 42 13.52 0.16 -4.74
C ASN A 42 12.17 0.67 -5.27
N VAL A 43 11.13 0.69 -4.43
CA VAL A 43 9.82 1.23 -4.80
C VAL A 43 9.88 2.76 -4.82
N LYS A 44 9.60 3.35 -5.98
CA LYS A 44 9.57 4.80 -6.16
C LYS A 44 8.20 5.41 -5.91
N GLU A 45 7.16 4.68 -6.30
CA GLU A 45 5.81 5.18 -6.43
C GLU A 45 4.83 4.02 -6.45
N MET A 46 3.61 4.30 -6.00
CA MET A 46 2.51 3.36 -5.90
C MET A 46 1.32 3.94 -6.68
N ALA A 47 0.89 3.23 -7.71
CA ALA A 47 -0.35 3.49 -8.42
C ALA A 47 -1.47 2.69 -7.75
N ILE A 48 -2.51 3.38 -7.32
CA ILE A 48 -3.72 2.79 -6.75
C ILE A 48 -4.79 2.91 -7.81
N LEU A 49 -5.25 1.75 -8.28
CA LEU A 49 -6.35 1.66 -9.22
C LEU A 49 -7.65 1.75 -8.43
N HIS A 50 -8.36 2.86 -8.63
CA HIS A 50 -9.75 3.02 -8.23
C HIS A 50 -10.67 2.62 -9.40
N PRO A 51 -11.97 2.38 -9.16
CA PRO A 51 -12.90 2.01 -10.23
C PRO A 51 -12.98 3.03 -11.38
N THR A 52 -12.72 4.30 -11.11
CA THR A 52 -12.89 5.41 -12.07
C THR A 52 -11.59 6.14 -12.41
N GLU A 53 -10.52 5.95 -11.64
CA GLU A 53 -9.28 6.71 -11.79
C GLU A 53 -8.06 5.95 -11.24
N ILE A 54 -6.86 6.42 -11.58
CA ILE A 54 -5.61 5.91 -11.04
C ILE A 54 -4.95 7.00 -10.21
N GLU A 55 -4.83 6.77 -8.90
CA GLU A 55 -4.13 7.66 -7.99
C GLU A 55 -2.66 7.25 -7.89
N VAL A 56 -1.73 8.14 -8.21
CA VAL A 56 -0.29 7.85 -8.09
C VAL A 56 0.27 8.55 -6.86
N LEU A 57 0.78 7.76 -5.92
CA LEU A 57 1.44 8.23 -4.71
C LEU A 57 2.95 8.05 -4.81
N THR A 58 3.70 9.12 -4.64
CA THR A 58 5.16 9.02 -4.57
C THR A 58 5.60 8.46 -3.22
N ARG A 59 6.86 8.03 -3.13
CA ARG A 59 7.44 7.63 -1.85
C ARG A 59 7.42 8.72 -0.78
N HIS A 60 7.45 10.00 -1.17
CA HIS A 60 7.34 11.11 -0.24
C HIS A 60 5.92 11.20 0.32
N ASP A 61 4.91 11.00 -0.53
CA ASP A 61 3.50 10.97 -0.14
C ASP A 61 3.21 9.81 0.81
N LEU A 62 3.83 8.64 0.56
CA LEU A 62 3.71 7.45 1.43
C LEU A 62 4.37 7.61 2.80
N LYS A 63 5.10 8.71 3.05
CA LYS A 63 5.57 9.08 4.40
C LYS A 63 4.61 10.03 5.11
N ASN A 64 3.68 10.66 4.38
CA ASN A 64 2.73 11.61 4.92
C ASN A 64 1.62 10.87 5.69
N LYS A 65 1.42 11.26 6.95
CA LYS A 65 0.37 10.67 7.80
C LYS A 65 -1.04 10.83 7.22
N SER A 66 -1.31 11.91 6.49
CA SER A 66 -2.63 12.15 5.87
C SER A 66 -2.94 11.15 4.77
N VAL A 67 -1.98 10.88 3.89
CA VAL A 67 -2.07 9.89 2.82
C VAL A 67 -2.16 8.48 3.40
N LEU A 68 -1.36 8.18 4.42
CA LEU A 68 -1.38 6.88 5.10
C LEU A 68 -2.75 6.57 5.75
N LYS A 69 -3.52 7.59 6.18
CA LYS A 69 -4.88 7.37 6.71
C LYS A 69 -5.84 6.80 5.67
N LYS A 70 -5.61 7.01 4.36
CA LYS A 70 -6.45 6.43 3.30
C LYS A 70 -6.40 4.90 3.28
N PHE A 71 -5.29 4.33 3.75
CA PHE A 71 -5.14 2.88 3.91
C PHE A 71 -5.93 2.31 5.10
N ASN A 72 -6.41 3.15 6.03
CA ASN A 72 -7.29 2.72 7.11
C ASN A 72 -8.74 2.52 6.60
N CYS A 73 -8.90 1.60 5.66
CA CYS A 73 -10.15 1.32 4.95
C CYS A 73 -10.95 0.16 5.56
N ARG A 74 -10.45 -0.48 6.64
CA ARG A 74 -11.15 -1.57 7.32
C ARG A 74 -12.38 -1.01 8.05
N LYS A 75 -13.56 -1.20 7.47
CA LYS A 75 -14.82 -0.96 8.19
C LYS A 75 -14.95 -1.99 9.30
N GLY A 76 -15.30 -1.55 10.51
CA GLY A 76 -15.57 -2.44 11.63
C GLY A 76 -16.65 -3.45 11.28
N THR A 77 -16.55 -4.67 11.82
CA THR A 77 -17.58 -5.69 11.64
C THR A 77 -18.90 -5.14 12.13
N VAL A 78 -19.87 -4.96 11.23
CA VAL A 78 -21.21 -4.52 11.60
C VAL A 78 -21.86 -5.67 12.36
N HIS A 79 -22.21 -5.47 13.63
CA HIS A 79 -22.92 -6.46 14.41
C HIS A 79 -24.31 -6.63 13.78
N ARG A 80 -24.55 -7.75 13.09
CA ARG A 80 -25.79 -8.02 12.34
C ARG A 80 -26.81 -8.85 13.13
N SER A 81 -26.61 -9.03 14.43
CA SER A 81 -27.56 -9.68 15.34
C SER A 81 -28.49 -8.65 15.97
N LYS A 82 -29.80 -8.93 15.95
CA LYS A 82 -30.79 -8.38 16.87
C LYS A 82 -30.95 -9.32 18.05
#